data_AF-A0A920B671-F1
#
_entry.id   AF-A0A920B671-F1
#
_cell.length_a   1.000
_cell.length_b   1.000
_cell.length_c   1.000
_cell.angle_alpha   90.00
_cell.angle_beta   90.00
_cell.angle_gamma   90.00
#
_symmetry.space_group_name_H-M   'P 1'
#
loop_
_entity.id
_entity.type
_entity.pdbx_description
1 polymer ?
#
loop_
_entity_poly.entity_id
_entity_poly.type
_entity_poly.pdbx_seq_one_letter_code
_entity_poly.pdbx_strand_id
1 'polypeptide(L)' 'MKKIQRALISVWDKSGLDTFAKKLNECGVEIISSGELQNIYAIQD' A
#
# COMPACT_ATOMS: atom_id res chain seq x y z
N MET A 1 11.06 -8.36 -17.87
CA MET A 1 11.08 -8.28 -16.38
C MET A 1 9.67 -8.50 -15.85
N LYS A 2 9.51 -9.17 -14.72
CA LYS A 2 8.20 -9.28 -14.06
C LYS A 2 7.92 -7.99 -13.30
N LYS A 3 6.74 -7.40 -13.48
CA LYS A 3 6.30 -6.22 -12.71
C LYS A 3 5.98 -6.65 -11.28
N ILE A 4 6.19 -5.76 -10.32
CA ILE A 4 5.71 -5.95 -8.95
C ILE A 4 4.18 -5.92 -9.01
N GLN A 5 3.53 -6.86 -8.32
CA GLN A 5 2.07 -6.98 -8.29
C GLN A 5 1.50 -6.77 -6.89
N ARG A 6 2.28 -7.11 -5.86
CA ARG A 6 1.87 -7.02 -4.45
C ARG A 6 3.04 -6.61 -3.56
N ALA A 7 2.77 -5.87 -2.50
CA ALA A 7 3.74 -5.43 -1.50
C ALA A 7 3.22 -5.68 -0.09
N LEU A 8 3.99 -6.40 0.73
CA LEU A 8 3.75 -6.51 2.18
C LEU A 8 4.45 -5.37 2.89
N ILE A 9 3.71 -4.56 3.64
CA ILE A 9 4.29 -3.43 4.39
C ILE A 9 4.02 -3.63 5.89
N SER A 10 5.10 -3.68 6.67
CA SER A 10 5.07 -3.83 8.12
C SER A 10 6.20 -2.99 8.72
N VAL A 11 5.86 -1.77 9.12
CA VAL A 11 6.80 -0.79 9.66
C VAL A 11 6.33 -0.30 11.02
N TRP A 12 7.27 0.02 11.91
CA TRP A 12 6.97 0.61 13.21
C TRP A 12 6.73 2.11 13.10
N ASP A 13 7.67 2.83 12.47
CA ASP A 13 7.49 4.24 12.11
C ASP A 13 6.70 4.35 10.81
N LYS A 14 5.63 5.15 10.84
CA LYS A 14 4.71 5.35 9.72
C LYS A 14 4.98 6.66 8.97
N SER A 15 6.04 7.38 9.32
CA SER A 15 6.44 8.62 8.65
C SER A 15 6.60 8.39 7.14
N GLY A 16 5.76 9.06 6.34
CA GLY A 16 5.77 8.96 4.87
C GLY A 16 5.16 7.68 4.27
N LEU A 17 4.59 6.80 5.10
CA LEU A 17 3.99 5.54 4.65
C LEU A 17 2.77 5.76 3.72
N ASP A 18 1.99 6.80 3.99
CA ASP A 18 0.85 7.22 3.19
C ASP A 18 1.25 7.57 1.75
N THR A 19 2.29 8.40 1.59
CA THR A 19 2.79 8.83 0.28
C THR A 19 3.38 7.65 -0.48
N PHE A 20 4.07 6.76 0.21
CA PHE A 20 4.63 5.54 -0.38
C PHE A 20 3.54 4.56 -0.82
N ALA A 21 2.56 4.28 0.04
CA ALA A 21 1.43 3.40 -0.26
C ALA A 21 0.59 3.93 -1.43
N LYS A 22 0.34 5.24 -1.48
CA LYS A 22 -0.37 5.87 -2.59
C LYS A 22 0.32 5.63 -3.94
N LYS A 23 1.64 5.82 -4.00
CA LYS A 23 2.42 5.57 -5.23
C LYS A 23 2.38 4.10 -5.67
N LEU A 24 2.44 3.17 -4.73
CA LEU A 24 2.31 1.74 -5.02
C LEU A 24 0.94 1.43 -5.61
N ASN A 25 -0.12 1.99 -5.02
CA ASN A 25 -1.49 1.83 -5.53
C ASN A 25 -1.65 2.43 -6.94
N GLU A 26 -1.13 3.65 -7.18
CA GLU A 26 -1.10 4.27 -8.53
C GLU A 26 -0.37 3.41 -9.57
N CYS A 27 0.60 2.60 -9.14
CA CYS A 27 1.29 1.64 -10.00
C CYS A 27 0.55 0.30 -10.18
N GLY A 28 -0.64 0.12 -9.60
CA GLY A 28 -1.42 -1.11 -9.62
C GLY A 28 -0.88 -2.21 -8.70
N VAL A 29 -0.13 -1.85 -7.66
CA VAL A 29 0.42 -2.80 -6.67
C VAL A 29 -0.55 -2.95 -5.51
N GLU A 30 -1.00 -4.18 -5.26
CA GLU A 30 -1.81 -4.53 -4.10
C GLU A 30 -0.98 -4.43 -2.82
N ILE A 31 -1.50 -3.76 -1.78
CA ILE A 31 -0.81 -3.63 -0.49
C ILE A 31 -1.44 -4.58 0.51
N ILE A 32 -0.59 -5.40 1.15
CA ILE A 32 -0.95 -6.31 2.23
C ILE A 32 -0.30 -5.79 3.51
N SER A 33 -1.03 -5.73 4.62
CA SER A 33 -0.57 -5.19 5.91
C SER A 33 -0.98 -6.09 7.08
N SER A 34 -0.15 -6.13 8.12
CA SER A 34 -0.36 -6.90 9.35
C SER A 34 -1.12 -6.14 10.47
N GLY A 35 -1.54 -4.88 10.28
CA GLY A 35 -2.26 -4.07 11.27
C GLY A 35 -3.37 -3.16 10.69
N GLU A 36 -3.89 -2.20 11.48
CA GLU A 36 -4.99 -1.24 11.14
C GLU A 36 -4.70 -0.26 9.98
N LEU A 37 -3.90 -0.64 8.98
CA LEU A 37 -4.03 -0.04 7.66
C LEU A 37 -5.32 -0.60 7.04
N GLN A 38 -6.46 -0.26 7.65
CA GLN A 38 -7.78 -0.53 7.09
C GLN A 38 -7.82 0.19 5.76
N ASN A 39 -7.81 -0.59 4.67
CA ASN A 39 -8.14 -0.24 3.30
C ASN A 39 -8.12 1.27 3.03
N ILE A 40 -6.94 1.82 2.75
CA ILE A 40 -6.80 3.26 2.50
C ILE A 40 -7.58 3.68 1.23
N TYR A 41 -8.05 2.74 0.39
CA TYR A 41 -8.79 3.03 -0.84
C TYR A 41 -9.80 1.95 -1.23
N ALA A 42 -10.70 1.57 -0.32
CA ALA A 42 -11.95 0.93 -0.74
C ALA A 42 -12.99 2.03 -1.01
N ILE A 43 -13.54 2.02 -2.23
CA ILE A 43 -14.65 2.84 -2.74
C ILE A 43 -14.24 4.23 -3.25
N GLN A 44 -13.96 4.32 -4.56
CA GLN A 44 -14.34 5.47 -5.37
C GLN A 44 -15.46 4.98 -6.31
N ASP A 45 -16.69 5.39 -6.02
CA ASP A 45 -17.75 5.53 -7.04
C ASP A 45 -17.45 6.78 -7.90
#